data_AF-A0A972KWF1-F1
#
_entry.id   AF-A0A972KWF1-F1
#
_cell.length_a   1.000
_cell.length_b   1.000
_cell.length_c   1.000
_cell.angle_alpha   90.00
_cell.angle_beta   90.00
_cell.angle_gamma   90.00
#
_symmetry.space_group_name_H-M   'P 1'
#
loop_
_entity.id
_entity.type
_entity.pdbx_description
1 polymer ?
#
loop_
_entity_poly.entity_id
_entity_poly.type
_entity_poly.pdbx_seq_one_letter_code
_entity_poly.pdbx_strand_id
1 'polypeptide(L)'
;MKKIVMVIFLLSPTTVFAQQGVDPEIMQQLQDMATCISTIDQDEMKTLEKESKDFEAKVKGLCKSGKRDKAQELAMEFSKKIVNSPALITMRKCTETISSALKGMVPNMPPEKVVKNYDDKHVCDDI
;
A
#
# COMPACT_ATOMS: atom_id res chain seq x y z
N MET A 1 13.20 66.49 9.71
CA MET A 1 12.89 66.21 11.13
C MET A 1 11.38 66.01 11.28
N LYS A 2 10.97 64.96 12.01
CA LYS A 2 9.68 64.82 12.74
C LYS A 2 8.42 64.72 11.84
N LYS A 3 7.60 63.67 11.83
CA LYS A 3 7.49 62.45 12.65
C LYS A 3 6.89 61.33 11.80
N ILE A 4 7.53 60.17 11.88
CA ILE A 4 6.89 58.85 11.85
C ILE A 4 5.70 58.89 12.82
N VAL A 5 4.52 58.37 12.42
CA VAL A 5 3.58 57.60 13.27
C VAL A 5 2.27 57.37 12.51
N MET A 6 1.88 56.08 12.44
CA MET A 6 0.52 55.55 12.23
C MET A 6 -0.10 55.71 10.83
N VAL A 7 -0.54 54.67 10.13
CA VAL A 7 -1.16 53.42 10.60
C VAL A 7 -0.83 52.29 9.63
N ILE A 8 -0.13 51.29 10.16
CA ILE A 8 -0.04 49.92 9.65
C ILE A 8 -1.45 49.30 9.73
N PHE A 9 -2.13 49.09 8.60
CA PHE A 9 -3.38 48.31 8.59
C PHE A 9 -3.71 47.66 7.23
N LEU A 10 -2.71 47.11 6.52
CA LEU A 10 -2.95 46.43 5.23
C LEU A 10 -2.13 45.13 5.04
N LEU A 11 -1.66 44.53 6.13
CA LEU A 11 -1.03 43.21 6.13
C LEU A 11 -1.68 42.33 7.21
N SER A 12 -2.99 42.10 7.10
CA SER A 12 -3.59 40.93 7.71
C SER A 12 -3.56 39.80 6.68
N PRO A 13 -2.60 38.85 6.74
CA PRO A 13 -2.77 37.59 6.04
C PRO A 13 -4.00 36.90 6.63
N THR A 14 -5.13 36.97 5.93
CA THR A 14 -6.26 36.06 6.14
C THR A 14 -5.86 34.71 5.56
N THR A 15 -4.86 34.06 6.15
CA THR A 15 -4.69 32.62 6.01
C THR A 15 -5.28 31.98 7.25
N VAL A 16 -6.61 32.02 7.35
CA VAL A 16 -7.34 30.98 8.06
C VAL A 16 -7.27 29.75 7.17
N PHE A 17 -6.09 29.13 7.11
CA PHE A 17 -6.10 27.67 7.00
C PHE A 17 -6.50 27.24 8.39
N ALA A 18 -7.75 26.82 8.54
CA ALA A 18 -8.10 25.91 9.62
C ALA A 18 -7.10 24.75 9.51
N GLN A 19 -6.05 24.81 10.33
CA GLN A 19 -5.14 23.69 10.52
C GLN A 19 -6.00 22.61 11.17
N GLN A 20 -6.66 21.80 10.35
CA GLN A 20 -6.85 20.41 10.70
C GLN A 20 -5.44 19.81 10.67
N GLY A 21 -4.65 20.13 11.70
CA GLY A 21 -3.35 19.54 11.91
C GLY A 21 -3.58 18.04 11.96
N VAL A 22 -2.96 17.31 11.05
CA VAL A 22 -2.89 15.85 11.15
C VAL A 22 -2.36 15.57 12.56
N ASP A 23 -3.06 14.72 13.29
CA ASP A 23 -2.70 14.35 14.65
C ASP A 23 -1.19 14.02 14.70
N PRO A 24 -0.40 14.66 15.60
CA PRO A 24 1.02 14.37 15.73
C PRO A 24 1.33 12.87 15.88
N GLU A 25 0.42 12.11 16.51
CA GLU A 25 0.52 10.66 16.63
C GLU A 25 0.42 9.96 15.26
N ILE A 26 -0.48 10.42 14.40
CA ILE A 26 -0.63 9.91 13.03
C ILE A 26 0.62 10.23 12.20
N MET A 27 1.19 11.43 12.34
CA MET A 27 2.45 11.79 11.65
C MET A 27 3.60 10.89 12.08
N GLN A 28 3.75 10.61 13.38
CA GLN A 28 4.79 9.73 13.88
C GLN A 28 4.63 8.30 13.33
N GLN A 29 3.40 7.77 13.35
CA GLN A 29 3.11 6.43 12.80
C GLN A 29 3.46 6.31 11.32
N LEU A 30 3.21 7.36 10.52
CA LEU A 30 3.61 7.37 9.11
C LEU A 30 5.13 7.40 8.92
N GLN A 31 5.87 8.11 9.77
CA GLN A 31 7.33 8.11 9.73
C GLN A 31 7.92 6.75 10.13
N ASP A 32 7.36 6.12 11.17
CA ASP A 32 7.78 4.80 11.62
C ASP A 32 7.54 3.75 10.52
N MET A 33 6.38 3.82 9.86
CA MET A 33 6.07 2.97 8.70
C MET A 33 7.04 3.21 7.55
N ALA A 34 7.30 4.47 7.17
CA ALA A 34 8.24 4.80 6.10
C ALA A 34 9.66 4.30 6.41
N THR A 35 10.10 4.46 7.65
CA THR A 35 11.38 3.95 8.13
C THR A 35 11.43 2.44 8.05
N CYS A 36 10.39 1.74 8.50
CA CYS A 36 10.30 0.29 8.41
C CYS A 36 10.33 -0.18 6.94
N ILE A 37 9.56 0.44 6.04
CA ILE A 37 9.54 0.10 4.61
C ILE A 37 10.92 0.32 3.97
N SER A 38 11.67 1.34 4.41
CA SER A 38 13.02 1.58 3.89
C SER A 38 14.03 0.46 4.19
N THR A 39 13.71 -0.42 5.15
CA THR A 39 14.53 -1.59 5.49
C THR A 39 14.27 -2.79 4.57
N ILE A 40 13.22 -2.75 3.75
CA ILE A 40 12.88 -3.82 2.82
C ILE A 40 13.90 -3.87 1.69
N ASP A 41 14.42 -5.07 1.42
CA ASP A 41 15.36 -5.34 0.34
C ASP A 41 14.76 -4.92 -1.01
N GLN A 42 15.40 -3.92 -1.63
CA GLN A 42 14.95 -3.36 -2.90
C GLN A 42 15.13 -4.32 -4.07
N ASP A 43 16.12 -5.19 -4.03
CA ASP A 43 16.37 -6.17 -5.10
C ASP A 43 15.38 -7.33 -5.01
N GLU A 44 14.97 -7.71 -3.79
CA GLU A 44 13.84 -8.62 -3.59
C GLU A 44 12.54 -8.01 -4.14
N MET A 45 12.26 -6.74 -3.85
CA MET A 45 11.08 -6.04 -4.38
C MET A 45 11.06 -5.98 -5.92
N LYS A 46 12.18 -5.65 -6.56
CA LYS A 46 12.31 -5.68 -8.03
C LYS A 46 12.10 -7.09 -8.60
N THR A 47 12.60 -8.11 -7.89
CA THR A 47 12.41 -9.50 -8.29
C THR A 47 10.94 -9.87 -8.25
N LEU A 48 10.23 -9.55 -7.16
CA LEU A 48 8.80 -9.77 -7.02
C LEU A 48 7.99 -9.01 -8.08
N GLU A 49 8.38 -7.77 -8.42
CA GLU A 49 7.75 -7.00 -9.49
C GLU A 49 7.89 -7.69 -10.86
N LYS A 50 9.11 -8.13 -11.20
CA LYS A 50 9.37 -8.83 -12.45
C LYS A 50 8.58 -10.14 -12.54
N GLU A 51 8.58 -10.92 -11.47
CA GLU A 51 7.83 -12.17 -11.38
C GLU A 51 6.32 -11.94 -11.47
N SER A 52 5.81 -10.87 -10.88
CA SER A 52 4.39 -10.49 -10.97
C SER A 52 3.97 -10.15 -12.40
N LYS A 53 4.81 -9.45 -13.16
CA LYS A 53 4.57 -9.15 -14.58
C LYS A 53 4.55 -10.41 -15.45
N ASP A 54 5.49 -11.33 -15.21
CA ASP A 54 5.54 -12.61 -15.91
C ASP A 54 4.33 -13.49 -15.57
N PHE A 55 3.95 -13.54 -14.30
CA PHE A 55 2.73 -14.19 -13.83
C PHE A 55 1.49 -13.63 -14.53
N GLU A 56 1.31 -12.31 -14.55
CA GLU A 56 0.17 -11.65 -15.18
C GLU A 56 0.05 -12.03 -16.66
N ALA A 57 1.17 -11.98 -17.40
CA ALA A 57 1.22 -12.35 -18.81
C ALA A 57 0.83 -13.83 -19.03
N LYS A 58 1.35 -14.74 -18.19
CA LYS A 58 1.06 -16.18 -18.27
C LYS A 58 -0.42 -16.49 -17.98
N VAL A 59 -0.98 -15.92 -16.91
CA VAL A 59 -2.38 -16.13 -16.55
C VAL A 59 -3.30 -15.56 -17.65
N LYS A 60 -3.02 -14.35 -18.15
CA LYS A 60 -3.73 -13.77 -19.30
C LYS A 60 -3.70 -14.70 -20.52
N GLY A 61 -2.54 -15.27 -20.84
CA GLY A 61 -2.40 -16.22 -21.95
C GLY A 61 -3.21 -17.50 -21.75
N LEU A 62 -3.20 -18.06 -20.55
CA LEU A 62 -3.97 -19.25 -20.19
C LEU A 62 -5.48 -18.99 -20.26
N CYS A 63 -5.95 -17.89 -19.69
CA CYS A 63 -7.36 -17.49 -19.72
C CYS A 63 -7.86 -17.28 -21.16
N LYS A 64 -7.10 -16.55 -21.99
CA LYS A 64 -7.45 -16.33 -23.42
C LYS A 64 -7.48 -17.63 -24.24
N SER A 65 -6.70 -18.63 -23.83
CA SER A 65 -6.66 -19.95 -24.48
C SER A 65 -7.72 -20.92 -23.94
N GLY A 66 -8.63 -20.47 -23.08
CA GLY A 66 -9.65 -21.32 -22.44
C GLY A 66 -9.10 -22.26 -21.36
N LYS A 67 -7.81 -22.16 -21.00
CA LYS A 67 -7.15 -23.03 -20.01
C LYS A 67 -7.39 -22.49 -18.59
N ARG A 68 -8.66 -22.40 -18.20
CA ARG A 68 -9.11 -21.80 -16.93
C ARG A 68 -8.48 -22.49 -15.72
N ASP A 69 -8.64 -23.79 -15.56
CA ASP A 69 -8.11 -24.51 -14.38
C ASP A 69 -6.59 -24.34 -14.20
N LYS A 70 -5.83 -24.35 -15.30
CA LYS A 70 -4.37 -24.11 -15.26
C LYS A 70 -4.02 -22.68 -14.84
N ALA A 71 -4.84 -21.71 -15.22
CA ALA A 71 -4.68 -20.32 -14.80
C ALA A 71 -4.94 -20.20 -13.29
N GLN A 72 -5.97 -20.87 -12.78
CA GLN A 72 -6.30 -20.88 -11.35
C GLN A 72 -5.20 -21.57 -10.52
N GLU A 73 -4.71 -22.72 -10.97
CA GLU A 73 -3.60 -23.43 -10.34
C GLU A 73 -2.36 -22.53 -10.24
N LEU A 74 -1.96 -21.91 -11.36
CA LEU A 74 -0.84 -20.98 -11.39
C LEU A 74 -1.05 -19.77 -10.45
N ALA A 75 -2.27 -19.24 -10.36
CA ALA A 75 -2.62 -18.15 -9.44
C ALA A 75 -2.50 -18.57 -7.97
N MET A 76 -2.96 -19.78 -7.62
CA MET A 76 -2.82 -20.31 -6.28
C MET A 76 -1.35 -20.54 -5.90
N GLU A 77 -0.54 -21.10 -6.80
CA GLU A 77 0.90 -21.28 -6.58
C GLU A 77 1.62 -19.94 -6.39
N PHE A 78 1.33 -18.98 -7.27
CA PHE A 78 1.94 -17.65 -7.20
C PHE A 78 1.52 -16.92 -5.92
N SER A 79 0.25 -16.98 -5.53
CA SER A 79 -0.22 -16.39 -4.28
C SER A 79 0.53 -16.95 -3.06
N LYS A 80 0.70 -18.29 -2.99
CA LYS A 80 1.49 -18.95 -1.93
C LYS A 80 2.94 -18.49 -1.92
N LYS A 81 3.56 -18.31 -3.08
CA LYS A 81 4.93 -17.79 -3.17
C LYS A 81 5.02 -16.36 -2.62
N ILE A 82 4.13 -15.48 -3.07
CA ILE A 82 4.13 -14.06 -2.69
C ILE A 82 3.83 -13.89 -1.20
N VAL A 83 2.85 -14.60 -0.64
CA VAL A 83 2.54 -14.47 0.80
C VAL A 83 3.69 -14.93 1.70
N ASN A 84 4.58 -15.78 1.21
CA ASN A 84 5.74 -16.27 1.93
C ASN A 84 7.03 -15.50 1.61
N SER A 85 7.00 -14.43 0.80
CA SER A 85 8.21 -13.66 0.52
C SER A 85 8.67 -12.84 1.73
N PRO A 86 9.98 -12.84 2.06
CA PRO A 86 10.52 -12.00 3.14
C PRO A 86 10.13 -10.52 3.04
N ALA A 87 10.14 -9.95 1.84
CA ALA A 87 9.73 -8.56 1.61
C ALA A 87 8.26 -8.32 1.99
N LEU A 88 7.34 -9.20 1.60
CA LEU A 88 5.92 -9.03 1.94
C LEU A 88 5.64 -9.33 3.41
N ILE A 89 6.38 -10.26 4.02
CA ILE A 89 6.33 -10.51 5.47
C ILE A 89 6.75 -9.25 6.23
N THR A 90 7.85 -8.62 5.81
CA THR A 90 8.36 -7.39 6.43
C THR A 90 7.39 -6.24 6.22
N MET A 91 6.86 -6.07 5.00
CA MET A 91 5.83 -5.09 4.69
C MET A 91 4.61 -5.23 5.63
N ARG A 92 4.12 -6.46 5.86
CA ARG A 92 3.02 -6.69 6.81
C ARG A 92 3.38 -6.24 8.22
N LYS A 93 4.56 -6.63 8.72
CA LYS A 93 5.03 -6.21 10.05
C LYS A 93 5.11 -4.68 10.18
N CYS A 94 5.55 -3.99 9.13
CA CYS A 94 5.57 -2.51 9.09
C CYS A 94 4.18 -1.88 9.25
N THR A 95 3.12 -2.65 9.00
CA THR A 95 1.73 -2.18 9.05
C THR A 95 0.92 -2.71 10.24
N GLU A 96 1.46 -3.65 11.02
CA GLU A 96 0.74 -4.29 12.13
C GLU A 96 0.41 -3.34 13.28
N THR A 97 1.26 -2.34 13.52
CA THR A 97 1.18 -1.42 14.66
C THR A 97 0.44 -0.13 14.35
N ILE A 98 -0.05 0.04 13.12
CA ILE A 98 -0.69 1.29 12.71
C ILE A 98 -2.06 1.42 13.40
N SER A 99 -2.36 2.62 13.92
CA SER A 99 -3.60 2.92 14.62
C SER A 99 -4.86 2.60 13.79
N SER A 100 -5.97 2.37 14.49
CA SER A 100 -7.29 2.17 13.85
C SER A 100 -7.72 3.34 12.97
N ALA A 101 -7.25 4.56 13.24
CA ALA A 101 -7.48 5.75 12.42
C ALA A 101 -6.90 5.59 11.00
N LEU A 102 -5.79 4.87 10.87
CA LEU A 102 -5.11 4.61 9.59
C LEU A 102 -5.44 3.24 8.98
N LYS A 103 -6.11 2.33 9.71
CA LYS A 103 -6.56 1.04 9.17
C LYS A 103 -7.50 1.16 7.96
N GLY A 104 -8.17 2.30 7.77
CA GLY A 104 -8.96 2.59 6.56
C GLY A 104 -8.12 3.00 5.34
N MET A 105 -6.86 3.39 5.56
CA MET A 105 -5.93 3.83 4.50
C MET A 105 -4.95 2.73 4.10
N VAL A 106 -4.70 1.77 4.99
CA VAL A 106 -3.79 0.65 4.76
C VAL A 106 -4.59 -0.64 4.56
N PRO A 107 -4.44 -1.36 3.44
CA PRO A 107 -5.12 -2.63 3.22
C PRO A 107 -4.80 -3.61 4.35
N ASN A 108 -5.82 -4.01 5.10
CA ASN A 108 -5.67 -5.07 6.09
C ASN A 108 -5.43 -6.40 5.35
N MET A 109 -4.19 -6.90 5.36
CA MET A 109 -3.79 -8.16 4.73
C MET A 109 -3.46 -9.25 5.77
N PRO A 110 -4.42 -9.74 6.58
CA PRO A 110 -4.14 -10.85 7.46
C PRO A 110 -3.93 -12.11 6.60
N PRO A 111 -2.90 -12.92 6.86
CA PRO A 111 -2.54 -14.09 6.04
C PRO A 111 -3.73 -15.04 5.80
N GLU A 112 -4.58 -15.18 6.81
CA GLU A 112 -5.75 -16.06 6.82
C GLU A 112 -6.86 -15.60 5.86
N LYS A 113 -7.04 -14.29 5.65
CA LYS A 113 -8.05 -13.75 4.70
C LYS A 113 -7.55 -13.68 3.28
N VAL A 114 -6.23 -13.73 3.06
CA VAL A 114 -5.66 -13.86 1.70
C VAL A 114 -5.90 -15.27 1.16
N VAL A 115 -6.01 -16.28 2.04
CA VAL A 115 -6.14 -17.69 1.64
C VAL A 115 -7.59 -18.20 1.67
N LYS A 116 -8.50 -17.59 2.44
CA LYS A 116 -9.90 -18.05 2.55
C LYS A 116 -10.87 -17.10 1.84
N ASN A 117 -11.72 -17.69 0.98
CA ASN A 117 -12.81 -17.11 0.15
C ASN A 117 -12.45 -16.72 -1.29
N TYR A 118 -11.92 -17.67 -2.07
CA TYR A 118 -11.92 -17.56 -3.54
C TYR A 118 -12.55 -18.80 -4.23
N ASP A 119 -13.22 -19.69 -3.49
CA ASP A 119 -13.78 -20.91 -4.08
C ASP A 119 -14.85 -20.61 -5.16
N ASP A 120 -15.52 -19.46 -5.03
CA ASP A 120 -16.54 -18.99 -5.98
C ASP A 120 -15.99 -18.02 -7.05
N LYS A 121 -14.68 -17.72 -7.02
CA LYS A 121 -14.04 -16.74 -7.92
C LYS A 121 -12.89 -17.36 -8.69
N HIS A 122 -12.95 -17.27 -10.01
CA HIS A 122 -11.88 -17.75 -10.86
C HIS A 122 -11.02 -16.58 -11.34
N VAL A 123 -9.69 -16.74 -11.34
CA VAL A 123 -8.74 -15.70 -11.77
C VAL A 123 -8.97 -15.16 -13.20
N CYS A 124 -9.72 -15.89 -14.03
CA CYS A 124 -10.00 -15.51 -15.41
C CYS A 124 -11.23 -14.60 -15.52
N ASP A 125 -12.01 -14.44 -14.45
CA ASP A 125 -13.21 -13.61 -14.44
C ASP A 125 -12.86 -12.14 -14.13
N ASP A 126 -11.63 -11.87 -13.66
CA ASP A 126 -11.11 -10.56 -13.30
C ASP A 126 -9.97 -10.07 -14.25
N ILE A 127 -9.75 -10.74 -15.39
CA ILE A 127 -8.60 -10.54 -16.30
C ILE A 127 -8.93 -9.88 -17.63
#